data_AF-A0A607TCX1-F1
#
_entry.id   AF-A0A607TCX1-F1
#
_cell.length_a   1.000
_cell.length_b   1.000
_cell.length_c   1.000
_cell.angle_alpha   90.00
_cell.angle_beta   90.00
_cell.angle_gamma   90.00
#
_symmetry.space_group_name_H-M   'P 1'
#
loop_
_entity.id
_entity.type
_entity.pdbx_description
1 polymer ?
#
loop_
_entity_poly.entity_id
_entity_poly.type
_entity_poly.pdbx_seq_one_letter_code
_entity_poly.pdbx_strand_id
1 'polypeptide(L)'
;GSINASKIESALASLAKTIECARYSPEWSEKYNFSQIDCEVRGLLFVFNHDNQLQHDFYEFFNPPKPAKGRRDKAVNLEKIPLSAGQQIHIIDPFLINYMLAITNDMNDLIAKKEFPDEEYGFYYPQLTFHKVAVTEKYLPATIEVLSSPFMVIKHGAVYKFNRAKGIEEEVYPEGFVVYYNKKGNSDNEFFYLLDILSNYQILDGINKIRIRLAYREKDERILSHFQRGVEKYAHEYGLDEEAKKRLEDLDVKVVSTVKEFFSAEVISWEPK
;
A
#
# COMPACT_ATOMS: atom_id res chain seq x y z
N GLY A 1 -10.18 -24.35 -4.55
CA GLY A 1 -11.12 -24.62 -3.44
C GLY A 1 -11.68 -23.30 -2.93
N SER A 2 -12.96 -23.22 -2.58
CA SER A 2 -13.59 -21.91 -2.27
C SER A 2 -13.19 -21.33 -0.91
N ILE A 3 -13.11 -20.00 -0.85
CA ILE A 3 -12.90 -19.21 0.36
C ILE A 3 -14.25 -19.05 1.08
N ASN A 4 -14.28 -19.32 2.39
CA ASN A 4 -15.46 -19.08 3.23
C ASN A 4 -15.06 -18.73 4.66
N ALA A 5 -15.99 -18.17 5.44
CA ALA A 5 -15.72 -17.69 6.80
C ALA A 5 -15.15 -18.78 7.73
N SER A 6 -15.58 -20.04 7.62
CA SER A 6 -15.08 -21.11 8.49
C SER A 6 -13.64 -21.50 8.16
N LYS A 7 -13.24 -21.45 6.88
CA LYS A 7 -11.85 -21.64 6.47
C LYS A 7 -10.96 -20.48 6.93
N ILE A 8 -11.46 -19.25 6.83
CA ILE A 8 -10.74 -18.06 7.32
C ILE A 8 -10.54 -18.16 8.85
N GLU A 9 -11.59 -18.46 9.60
CA GLU A 9 -11.54 -18.68 11.06
C GLU A 9 -10.52 -19.77 11.42
N SER A 10 -10.53 -20.91 10.71
CA SER A 10 -9.56 -21.99 10.93
C SER A 10 -8.12 -21.58 10.59
N ALA A 11 -7.91 -20.82 9.51
CA ALA A 11 -6.59 -20.36 9.10
C ALA A 11 -6.02 -19.35 10.12
N LEU A 12 -6.84 -18.40 10.56
CA LEU A 12 -6.46 -17.43 11.60
C LEU A 12 -6.16 -18.13 12.93
N ALA A 13 -6.99 -19.10 13.33
CA ALA A 13 -6.75 -19.87 14.55
C ALA A 13 -5.47 -20.71 14.48
N SER A 14 -5.18 -21.29 13.31
CA SER A 14 -3.91 -22.00 13.07
C SER A 14 -2.73 -21.03 13.14
N LEU A 15 -2.82 -19.86 12.52
CA LEU A 15 -1.75 -18.87 12.47
C LEU A 15 -1.44 -18.32 13.87
N ALA A 16 -2.46 -18.03 14.68
CA ALA A 16 -2.30 -17.60 16.06
C ALA A 16 -1.49 -18.61 16.90
N LYS A 17 -1.82 -19.91 16.78
CA LYS A 17 -1.06 -20.99 17.42
C LYS A 17 0.38 -21.08 16.89
N THR A 18 0.59 -20.93 15.58
CA THR A 18 1.92 -20.95 14.98
C THR A 18 2.81 -19.82 15.51
N ILE A 19 2.27 -18.60 15.67
CA ILE A 19 3.02 -17.48 16.25
C ILE A 19 3.49 -17.82 17.67
N GLU A 20 2.60 -18.41 18.48
CA GLU A 20 2.92 -18.83 19.84
C GLU A 20 3.99 -19.93 19.87
N CYS A 21 3.84 -20.97 19.03
CA CYS A 21 4.85 -22.03 18.90
C CYS A 21 6.21 -21.50 18.45
N ALA A 22 6.24 -20.57 17.50
CA ALA A 22 7.48 -19.97 17.00
C ALA A 22 8.18 -19.13 18.09
N ARG A 23 7.41 -18.38 18.89
CA ARG A 23 7.94 -17.56 20.00
C ARG A 23 8.66 -18.40 21.06
N TYR A 24 8.14 -19.58 21.37
CA TYR A 24 8.71 -20.47 22.40
C TYR A 24 9.63 -21.56 21.83
N SER A 25 9.85 -21.61 20.52
CA SER A 25 10.70 -22.62 19.91
C SER A 25 12.18 -22.25 20.08
N PRO A 26 12.98 -23.11 20.75
CA PRO A 26 14.42 -22.88 20.87
C PRO A 26 15.11 -22.87 19.51
N GLU A 27 14.66 -23.70 18.58
CA GLU A 27 15.20 -23.79 17.22
C GLU A 27 14.98 -22.48 16.43
N TRP A 28 13.78 -21.91 16.49
CA TRP A 28 13.49 -20.63 15.84
C TRP A 28 14.25 -19.48 16.50
N SER A 29 14.33 -19.47 17.83
CA SER A 29 15.09 -18.47 18.57
C SER A 29 16.57 -18.52 18.19
N GLU A 30 17.20 -19.69 18.17
CA GLU A 30 18.62 -19.84 17.82
C GLU A 30 18.92 -19.42 16.37
N LYS A 31 18.01 -19.73 15.43
CA LYS A 31 18.20 -19.42 14.01
C LYS A 31 17.98 -17.95 13.64
N TYR A 32 17.04 -17.28 14.32
CA TYR A 32 16.52 -15.99 13.86
C TYR A 32 16.55 -14.88 14.90
N ASN A 33 16.72 -15.20 16.18
CA ASN A 33 16.74 -14.20 17.24
C ASN A 33 18.18 -13.76 17.58
N PHE A 34 18.72 -12.87 16.74
CA PHE A 34 20.08 -12.34 16.92
C PHE A 34 20.17 -11.24 18.00
N SER A 35 19.04 -10.72 18.46
CA SER A 35 18.91 -9.66 19.45
C SER A 35 18.29 -10.22 20.73
N GLN A 36 19.03 -10.24 21.84
CA GLN A 36 18.51 -10.75 23.11
C GLN A 36 17.41 -9.88 23.74
N ILE A 37 17.07 -8.73 23.15
CA ILE A 37 16.30 -7.67 23.81
C ILE A 37 14.88 -7.59 23.27
N ASP A 38 14.68 -7.66 21.94
CA ASP A 38 13.36 -7.46 21.32
C ASP A 38 13.17 -8.38 20.11
N CYS A 39 12.48 -9.50 20.32
CA CYS A 39 12.07 -10.40 19.25
C CYS A 39 10.55 -10.32 19.07
N GLU A 40 10.11 -9.97 17.86
CA GLU A 40 8.70 -9.93 17.51
C GLU A 40 8.38 -10.96 16.43
N VAL A 41 7.42 -11.83 16.72
CA VAL A 41 6.88 -12.79 15.75
C VAL A 41 5.46 -12.37 15.39
N ARG A 42 5.23 -12.16 14.09
CA ARG A 42 3.92 -11.80 13.53
C ARG A 42 3.46 -12.84 12.52
N GLY A 43 2.14 -12.95 12.38
CA GLY A 43 1.53 -13.81 11.36
C GLY A 43 1.20 -13.03 10.09
N LEU A 44 1.32 -13.70 8.94
CA LEU A 44 0.84 -13.18 7.67
C LEU A 44 -0.11 -14.21 7.04
N LEU A 45 -1.36 -13.83 6.85
CA LEU A 45 -2.33 -14.60 6.08
C LEU A 45 -2.36 -14.06 4.64
N PHE A 46 -1.82 -14.84 3.71
CA PHE A 46 -1.86 -14.53 2.27
C PHE A 46 -3.04 -15.26 1.62
N VAL A 47 -4.02 -14.50 1.12
CA VAL A 47 -5.24 -15.03 0.49
C VAL A 47 -5.19 -14.74 -0.99
N PHE A 48 -4.98 -15.78 -1.78
CA PHE A 48 -4.89 -15.68 -3.23
C PHE A 48 -6.18 -16.15 -3.92
N ASN A 49 -6.64 -15.38 -4.91
CA ASN A 49 -7.84 -15.69 -5.69
C ASN A 49 -7.46 -16.29 -7.06
N HIS A 50 -7.35 -17.61 -7.13
CA HIS A 50 -6.85 -18.32 -8.32
C HIS A 50 -7.78 -18.25 -9.54
N ASP A 51 -9.09 -18.18 -9.35
CA ASP A 51 -10.10 -18.27 -10.43
C ASP A 51 -10.73 -16.90 -10.77
N ASN A 52 -10.29 -15.83 -10.09
CA ASN A 52 -10.83 -14.48 -10.20
C ASN A 52 -12.37 -14.41 -9.96
N GLN A 53 -12.96 -15.43 -9.33
CA GLN A 53 -14.41 -15.51 -9.09
C GLN A 53 -14.83 -14.84 -7.78
N LEU A 54 -13.88 -14.55 -6.87
CA LEU A 54 -14.17 -13.70 -5.72
C LEU A 54 -14.53 -12.28 -6.19
N GLN A 55 -15.83 -12.00 -6.21
CA GLN A 55 -16.36 -10.67 -6.57
C GLN A 55 -16.58 -9.77 -5.35
N HIS A 56 -16.67 -10.36 -4.16
CA HIS A 56 -16.96 -9.66 -2.92
C HIS A 56 -15.68 -9.20 -2.22
N ASP A 57 -15.79 -8.11 -1.46
CA ASP A 57 -14.71 -7.65 -0.59
C ASP A 57 -14.39 -8.74 0.44
N PHE A 58 -13.11 -9.06 0.61
CA PHE A 58 -12.65 -10.05 1.58
C PHE A 58 -13.14 -9.74 3.00
N TYR A 59 -13.27 -8.45 3.36
CA TYR A 59 -13.75 -8.04 4.66
C TYR A 59 -15.24 -8.35 4.90
N GLU A 60 -16.01 -8.68 3.86
CA GLU A 60 -17.38 -9.18 4.01
C GLU A 60 -17.44 -10.53 4.73
N PHE A 61 -16.36 -11.33 4.76
CA PHE A 61 -16.33 -12.54 5.59
C PHE A 61 -16.33 -12.22 7.10
N PHE A 62 -15.84 -11.05 7.50
CA PHE A 62 -15.86 -10.59 8.89
C PHE A 62 -17.14 -9.82 9.21
N ASN A 63 -17.67 -9.07 8.24
CA ASN A 63 -18.88 -8.27 8.40
C ASN A 63 -19.82 -8.44 7.20
N PRO A 64 -20.49 -9.61 7.07
CA PRO A 64 -21.27 -9.94 5.87
C PRO A 64 -22.41 -8.96 5.66
N PRO A 65 -22.71 -8.47 4.45
CA PRO A 65 -23.81 -7.54 4.26
C PRO A 65 -25.16 -8.14 4.70
N LYS A 66 -26.11 -7.29 5.13
CA LYS A 66 -27.46 -7.75 5.48
C LYS A 66 -28.18 -8.19 4.19
N PRO A 67 -28.63 -9.44 4.07
CA PRO A 67 -29.29 -9.90 2.86
C PRO A 67 -30.68 -9.27 2.73
N ALA A 68 -31.14 -9.07 1.50
CA ALA A 68 -32.48 -8.54 1.20
C ALA A 68 -33.61 -9.46 1.71
N LYS A 69 -33.35 -10.77 1.77
CA LYS A 69 -34.23 -11.80 2.35
C LYS A 69 -33.38 -12.89 2.99
N GLY A 70 -33.83 -13.42 4.12
CA GLY A 70 -33.19 -14.56 4.80
C GLY A 70 -32.24 -14.18 5.95
N ARG A 71 -31.48 -15.18 6.42
CA ARG A 71 -30.52 -15.03 7.53
C ARG A 71 -29.18 -14.54 6.98
N ARG A 72 -28.55 -13.62 7.71
CA ARG A 72 -27.20 -13.13 7.43
C ARG A 72 -26.20 -14.30 7.39
N ASP A 73 -25.26 -14.24 6.46
CA ASP A 73 -24.18 -15.23 6.37
C ASP A 73 -23.37 -15.29 7.65
N LYS A 74 -22.74 -16.44 7.89
CA LYS A 74 -21.87 -16.65 9.05
C LYS A 74 -20.64 -15.77 8.90
N ALA A 75 -20.48 -14.83 9.84
CA ALA A 75 -19.26 -14.05 9.99
C ALA A 75 -18.15 -14.89 10.66
N VAL A 76 -16.89 -14.54 10.37
CA VAL A 76 -15.73 -15.00 11.15
C VAL A 76 -15.90 -14.54 12.60
N ASN A 77 -15.84 -15.48 13.55
CA ASN A 77 -15.87 -15.12 14.96
C ASN A 77 -14.45 -14.86 15.47
N LEU A 78 -14.09 -13.58 15.63
CA LEU A 78 -12.78 -13.17 16.12
C LEU A 78 -12.50 -13.61 17.56
N GLU A 79 -13.53 -13.80 18.41
CA GLU A 79 -13.38 -14.24 19.80
C GLU A 79 -12.85 -15.68 19.91
N LYS A 80 -13.00 -16.47 18.84
CA LYS A 80 -12.49 -17.84 18.78
C LYS A 80 -11.03 -17.94 18.35
N ILE A 81 -10.44 -16.83 17.92
CA ILE A 81 -9.06 -16.80 17.46
C ILE A 81 -8.18 -16.62 18.72
N PRO A 82 -7.31 -17.59 19.06
CA PRO A 82 -6.52 -17.58 20.28
C PRO A 82 -5.30 -16.63 20.14
N LEU A 83 -5.55 -15.33 19.96
CA LEU A 83 -4.49 -14.32 19.91
C LEU A 83 -4.17 -13.82 21.32
N SER A 84 -2.91 -13.93 21.70
CA SER A 84 -2.37 -13.35 22.93
C SER A 84 -2.18 -11.84 22.79
N ALA A 85 -2.12 -11.13 23.92
CA ALA A 85 -1.83 -9.70 23.94
C ALA A 85 -0.51 -9.40 23.20
N GLY A 86 -0.55 -8.39 22.31
CA GLY A 86 0.59 -7.99 21.48
C GLY A 86 0.90 -8.88 20.28
N GLN A 87 0.16 -9.98 20.04
CA GLN A 87 0.29 -10.74 18.79
C GLN A 87 -0.46 -10.03 17.65
N GLN A 88 0.15 -10.05 16.47
CA GLN A 88 -0.40 -9.42 15.27
C GLN A 88 -0.51 -10.43 14.14
N ILE A 89 -1.64 -10.38 13.42
CA ILE A 89 -1.83 -11.05 12.14
C ILE A 89 -2.12 -9.99 11.10
N HIS A 90 -1.28 -9.95 10.06
CA HIS A 90 -1.53 -9.17 8.86
C HIS A 90 -2.25 -10.04 7.83
N ILE A 91 -3.12 -9.43 7.05
CA ILE A 91 -3.85 -10.11 5.98
C ILE A 91 -3.49 -9.42 4.67
N ILE A 92 -3.01 -10.21 3.71
CA ILE A 92 -2.90 -9.79 2.31
C ILE A 92 -4.03 -10.49 1.56
N ASP A 93 -5.07 -9.73 1.26
CA ASP A 93 -6.23 -10.20 0.52
C ASP A 93 -6.07 -9.96 -1.00
N PRO A 94 -6.94 -10.56 -1.84
CA PRO A 94 -6.84 -10.41 -3.29
C PRO A 94 -6.90 -8.96 -3.81
N PHE A 95 -7.59 -8.04 -3.12
CA PHE A 95 -7.64 -6.64 -3.54
C PHE A 95 -6.32 -5.94 -3.23
N LEU A 96 -5.73 -6.21 -2.06
CA LEU A 96 -4.39 -5.69 -1.74
C LEU A 96 -3.33 -6.21 -2.72
N ILE A 97 -3.41 -7.48 -3.14
CA ILE A 97 -2.50 -8.05 -4.16
C ILE A 97 -2.62 -7.29 -5.48
N ASN A 98 -3.85 -7.09 -5.98
CA ASN A 98 -4.08 -6.35 -7.22
C ASN A 98 -3.58 -4.90 -7.13
N TYR A 99 -3.73 -4.26 -5.96
CA TYR A 99 -3.20 -2.93 -5.72
C TYR A 99 -1.67 -2.90 -5.81
N MET A 100 -0.97 -3.85 -5.17
CA MET A 100 0.49 -3.95 -5.24
C MET A 100 0.99 -4.23 -6.67
N LEU A 101 0.28 -5.05 -7.44
CA LEU A 101 0.58 -5.29 -8.86
C LEU A 101 0.40 -4.01 -9.70
N ALA A 102 -0.66 -3.24 -9.46
CA ALA A 102 -0.88 -1.96 -10.14
C ALA A 102 0.24 -0.95 -9.84
N ILE A 103 0.71 -0.88 -8.59
CA ILE A 103 1.86 -0.05 -8.20
C ILE A 103 3.11 -0.50 -8.93
N THR A 104 3.41 -1.80 -8.90
CA THR A 104 4.62 -2.35 -9.54
C THR A 104 4.65 -2.03 -11.04
N ASN A 105 3.51 -2.15 -11.72
CA ASN A 105 3.42 -1.81 -13.13
C ASN A 105 3.56 -0.30 -13.41
N ASP A 106 2.96 0.57 -12.59
CA ASP A 106 3.18 2.03 -12.75
C ASP A 106 4.65 2.40 -12.46
N MET A 107 5.28 1.78 -11.46
CA MET A 107 6.72 1.99 -11.20
C MET A 107 7.59 1.55 -12.38
N ASN A 108 7.33 0.38 -12.95
CA ASN A 108 8.04 -0.10 -14.14
C ASN A 108 7.86 0.85 -15.33
N ASP A 109 6.66 1.39 -15.53
CA ASP A 109 6.38 2.40 -16.56
C ASP A 109 7.16 3.70 -16.32
N LEU A 110 7.25 4.17 -15.06
CA LEU A 110 7.99 5.39 -14.71
C LEU A 110 9.51 5.19 -14.90
N ILE A 111 10.01 4.02 -14.53
CA ILE A 111 11.40 3.61 -14.76
C ILE A 111 11.71 3.58 -16.25
N ALA A 112 10.83 2.99 -17.07
CA ALA A 112 11.00 2.92 -18.51
C ALA A 112 11.01 4.32 -19.17
N LYS A 113 10.21 5.25 -18.64
CA LYS A 113 10.18 6.66 -19.05
C LYS A 113 11.35 7.49 -18.51
N LYS A 114 12.19 6.92 -17.65
CA LYS A 114 13.29 7.61 -16.95
C LYS A 114 12.82 8.77 -16.08
N GLU A 115 11.63 8.61 -15.50
CA GLU A 115 11.05 9.53 -14.52
C GLU A 115 11.21 9.03 -13.07
N PHE A 116 11.70 7.80 -12.88
CA PHE A 116 11.91 7.17 -11.59
C PHE A 116 13.19 6.30 -11.64
N PRO A 117 14.01 6.29 -10.57
CA PRO A 117 15.28 5.54 -10.57
C PRO A 117 15.07 4.04 -10.37
N ASP A 118 16.01 3.25 -10.86
CA ASP A 118 15.99 1.77 -10.75
C ASP A 118 16.30 1.27 -9.32
N GLU A 119 17.15 1.98 -8.58
CA GLU A 119 17.64 1.55 -7.25
C GLU A 119 17.53 2.63 -6.17
N GLU A 120 17.61 3.92 -6.52
CA GLU A 120 17.65 5.03 -5.57
C GLU A 120 16.25 5.48 -5.10
N TYR A 121 15.49 4.58 -4.49
CA TYR A 121 14.19 4.88 -3.92
C TYR A 121 13.88 4.08 -2.66
N GLY A 122 12.97 4.60 -1.84
CA GLY A 122 12.52 3.94 -0.62
C GLY A 122 11.20 4.49 -0.10
N PHE A 123 10.60 3.77 0.84
CA PHE A 123 9.33 4.15 1.44
C PHE A 123 9.56 5.28 2.45
N TYR A 124 8.69 6.29 2.40
CA TYR A 124 8.79 7.44 3.28
C TYR A 124 7.95 7.22 4.53
N TYR A 125 8.60 7.38 5.69
CA TYR A 125 7.99 7.29 7.00
C TYR A 125 8.09 8.67 7.66
N PRO A 126 6.95 9.28 8.04
CA PRO A 126 6.98 10.55 8.75
C PRO A 126 7.68 10.38 10.10
N GLN A 127 8.52 11.34 10.47
CA GLN A 127 9.19 11.29 11.76
C GLN A 127 8.20 11.53 12.89
N LEU A 128 8.19 10.65 13.89
CA LEU A 128 7.39 10.84 15.10
C LEU A 128 8.06 11.88 15.99
N THR A 129 7.34 12.94 16.34
CA THR A 129 7.83 14.08 17.13
C THR A 129 8.44 13.69 18.48
N PHE A 130 8.10 12.51 19.01
CA PHE A 130 8.50 12.06 20.35
C PHE A 130 9.59 10.97 20.36
N HIS A 131 10.02 10.46 19.20
CA HIS A 131 11.02 9.39 19.13
C HIS A 131 12.20 9.81 18.25
N LYS A 132 13.42 9.53 18.72
CA LYS A 132 14.63 9.75 17.90
C LYS A 132 14.64 8.78 16.73
N VAL A 133 15.01 9.28 15.55
CA VAL A 133 15.16 8.47 14.34
C VAL A 133 16.23 7.40 14.59
N ALA A 134 15.83 6.13 14.56
CA ALA A 134 16.73 5.00 14.77
C ALA A 134 17.48 4.58 13.50
N VAL A 135 17.06 5.06 12.32
CA VAL A 135 17.55 4.59 11.02
C VAL A 135 18.22 5.73 10.25
N THR A 136 19.48 5.51 9.86
CA THR A 136 20.29 6.46 9.08
C THR A 136 20.24 6.22 7.57
N GLU A 137 19.55 5.17 7.13
CA GLU A 137 19.40 4.83 5.72
C GLU A 137 18.59 5.90 4.98
N LYS A 138 19.07 6.28 3.79
CA LYS A 138 18.44 7.27 2.92
C LYS A 138 17.11 6.78 2.35
N TYR A 139 17.02 5.48 2.07
CA TYR A 139 15.88 4.81 1.45
C TYR A 139 15.46 3.63 2.31
N LEU A 140 14.25 3.69 2.86
CA LEU A 140 13.76 2.70 3.81
C LEU A 140 12.98 1.59 3.10
N PRO A 141 13.03 0.34 3.59
CA PRO A 141 12.22 -0.75 3.08
C PRO A 141 10.74 -0.57 3.43
N ALA A 142 9.85 -1.24 2.70
CA ALA A 142 8.43 -1.27 3.04
C ALA A 142 8.15 -2.14 4.27
N THR A 143 7.25 -1.66 5.11
CA THR A 143 6.59 -2.47 6.13
C THR A 143 5.21 -2.91 5.63
N ILE A 144 4.69 -3.99 6.19
CA ILE A 144 3.38 -4.53 5.81
C ILE A 144 2.25 -3.51 6.05
N GLU A 145 2.36 -2.68 7.08
CA GLU A 145 1.41 -1.61 7.37
C GLU A 145 1.38 -0.59 6.24
N VAL A 146 2.54 -0.17 5.72
CA VAL A 146 2.64 0.77 4.61
C VAL A 146 2.07 0.16 3.33
N LEU A 147 2.35 -1.11 3.05
CA LEU A 147 1.78 -1.79 1.89
C LEU A 147 0.26 -1.85 1.95
N SER A 148 -0.31 -2.10 3.14
CA SER A 148 -1.76 -2.15 3.39
C SER A 148 -2.42 -0.78 3.63
N SER A 149 -1.64 0.31 3.64
CA SER A 149 -2.10 1.64 4.02
C SER A 149 -3.07 2.23 2.97
N PRO A 150 -4.02 3.09 3.39
CA PRO A 150 -4.86 3.85 2.45
C PRO A 150 -4.08 4.75 1.49
N PHE A 151 -2.83 5.07 1.81
CA PHE A 151 -1.88 5.66 0.88
C PHE A 151 -0.44 5.28 1.28
N MET A 152 0.46 5.24 0.32
CA MET A 152 1.90 5.09 0.57
C MET A 152 2.66 6.19 -0.13
N VAL A 153 3.78 6.60 0.47
CA VAL A 153 4.67 7.61 -0.07
C VAL A 153 6.00 6.94 -0.35
N ILE A 154 6.51 7.10 -1.57
CA ILE A 154 7.83 6.64 -1.99
C ILE A 154 8.68 7.87 -2.29
N LYS A 155 9.82 7.99 -1.61
CA LYS A 155 10.84 9.00 -1.89
C LYS A 155 11.86 8.41 -2.86
N HIS A 156 12.26 9.17 -3.86
CA HIS A 156 13.27 8.73 -4.83
C HIS A 156 14.29 9.83 -5.11
N GLY A 157 15.50 9.42 -5.50
CA GLY A 157 16.56 10.31 -5.98
C GLY A 157 16.31 10.80 -7.41
N ALA A 158 17.21 11.65 -7.88
CA ALA A 158 17.22 12.12 -9.26
C ALA A 158 17.63 10.98 -10.22
N VAL A 159 17.17 11.05 -11.47
CA VAL A 159 17.51 10.11 -12.52
C VAL A 159 18.58 10.73 -13.42
N TYR A 160 19.70 10.04 -13.59
CA TYR A 160 20.79 10.45 -14.47
C TYR A 160 20.84 9.57 -15.72
N LYS A 161 21.21 10.18 -16.85
CA LYS A 161 21.44 9.46 -18.11
C LYS A 161 22.75 9.90 -18.73
N PHE A 162 23.55 8.92 -19.14
CA PHE A 162 24.80 9.19 -19.83
C PHE A 162 24.53 9.77 -21.24
N ASN A 163 24.95 11.02 -21.45
CA ASN A 163 24.91 11.68 -22.75
C ASN A 163 26.18 11.35 -23.54
N ARG A 164 26.07 10.43 -24.50
CA ARG A 164 27.19 9.99 -25.36
C ARG A 164 27.85 11.12 -26.16
N ALA A 165 27.12 12.18 -26.48
CA ALA A 165 27.67 13.30 -27.26
C ALA A 165 28.57 14.22 -26.41
N LYS A 166 28.27 14.34 -25.12
CA LYS A 166 29.01 15.20 -24.18
C LYS A 166 29.95 14.43 -23.25
N GLY A 167 29.81 13.11 -23.18
CA GLY A 167 30.62 12.25 -22.31
C GLY A 167 30.32 12.44 -20.81
N ILE A 168 29.18 13.02 -20.45
CA ILE A 168 28.77 13.32 -19.07
C ILE A 168 27.41 12.70 -18.77
N GLU A 169 27.16 12.42 -17.49
CA GLU A 169 25.83 12.13 -16.99
C GLU A 169 25.05 13.43 -16.84
N GLU A 170 23.85 13.46 -17.42
CA GLU A 170 22.93 14.58 -17.30
C GLU A 170 21.73 14.14 -16.48
N GLU A 171 21.30 15.00 -15.56
CA GLU A 171 20.04 14.82 -14.85
C GLU A 171 18.88 14.91 -15.86
N VAL A 172 18.10 13.84 -15.94
CA VAL A 172 16.91 13.77 -16.80
C VAL A 172 15.62 13.91 -16.01
N TYR A 173 15.65 13.66 -14.71
CA TYR A 173 14.51 13.83 -13.83
C TYR A 173 14.96 14.18 -12.39
N PRO A 174 14.37 15.18 -11.73
CA PRO A 174 14.78 15.58 -10.38
C PRO A 174 14.33 14.59 -9.31
N GLU A 175 14.89 14.71 -8.12
CA GLU A 175 14.40 13.97 -6.95
C GLU A 175 12.97 14.39 -6.55
N GLY A 176 12.29 13.52 -5.81
CA GLY A 176 10.92 13.80 -5.41
C GLY A 176 10.17 12.65 -4.76
N PHE A 177 8.85 12.71 -4.86
CA PHE A 177 7.92 11.79 -4.21
C PHE A 177 6.88 11.23 -5.17
N VAL A 178 6.53 9.96 -4.97
CA VAL A 178 5.37 9.31 -5.58
C VAL A 178 4.43 8.88 -4.46
N VAL A 179 3.20 9.39 -4.48
CA VAL A 179 2.15 9.09 -3.52
C VAL A 179 1.12 8.19 -4.19
N TYR A 180 1.06 6.91 -3.80
CA TYR A 180 0.01 6.01 -4.26
C TYR A 180 -1.17 6.09 -3.31
N TYR A 181 -2.33 6.49 -3.84
CA TYR A 181 -3.57 6.64 -3.10
C TYR A 181 -4.51 5.46 -3.35
N ASN A 182 -4.98 4.84 -2.27
CA ASN A 182 -5.73 3.58 -2.28
C ASN A 182 -7.11 3.72 -1.62
N LYS A 183 -7.86 4.77 -1.97
CA LYS A 183 -9.30 4.86 -1.66
C LYS A 183 -10.13 5.28 -2.87
N LYS A 184 -11.45 5.17 -2.71
CA LYS A 184 -12.45 5.41 -3.74
C LYS A 184 -12.39 6.81 -4.35
N GLY A 185 -12.08 7.84 -3.55
CA GLY A 185 -11.98 9.22 -4.04
C GLY A 185 -13.32 9.80 -4.47
N ASN A 186 -14.41 9.44 -3.78
CA ASN A 186 -15.77 9.93 -4.06
C ASN A 186 -16.16 11.18 -3.25
N SER A 187 -15.20 11.79 -2.55
CA SER A 187 -15.42 12.97 -1.71
C SER A 187 -14.24 13.94 -1.80
N ASP A 188 -14.55 15.22 -1.88
CA ASP A 188 -13.55 16.30 -1.91
C ASP A 188 -12.75 16.35 -0.59
N ASN A 189 -13.40 15.96 0.52
CA ASN A 189 -12.78 15.89 1.84
C ASN A 189 -11.63 14.88 1.90
N GLU A 190 -11.73 13.77 1.17
CA GLU A 190 -10.67 12.76 1.14
C GLU A 190 -9.34 13.34 0.65
N PHE A 191 -9.41 14.20 -0.36
CA PHE A 191 -8.23 14.87 -0.92
C PHE A 191 -7.77 16.05 -0.09
N PHE A 192 -8.70 16.80 0.51
CA PHE A 192 -8.35 17.79 1.52
C PHE A 192 -7.49 17.18 2.64
N TYR A 193 -7.93 16.06 3.23
CA TYR A 193 -7.16 15.38 4.28
C TYR A 193 -5.85 14.79 3.77
N LEU A 194 -5.81 14.29 2.53
CA LEU A 194 -4.56 13.83 1.93
C LEU A 194 -3.53 14.97 1.86
N LEU A 195 -3.94 16.14 1.34
CA LEU A 195 -3.07 17.32 1.22
C LEU A 195 -2.61 17.81 2.60
N ASP A 196 -3.51 17.85 3.58
CA ASP A 196 -3.19 18.19 4.96
C ASP A 196 -2.13 17.25 5.56
N ILE A 197 -2.28 15.94 5.36
CA ILE A 197 -1.29 14.96 5.82
C ILE A 197 0.06 15.14 5.12
N LEU A 198 0.07 15.32 3.79
CA LEU A 198 1.31 15.55 3.04
C LEU A 198 2.01 16.86 3.45
N SER A 199 1.24 17.90 3.77
CA SER A 199 1.73 19.15 4.33
C SER A 199 2.37 18.95 5.71
N ASN A 200 1.69 18.24 6.61
CA ASN A 200 2.21 17.89 7.94
C ASN A 200 3.50 17.06 7.87
N TYR A 201 3.66 16.28 6.80
CA TYR A 201 4.88 15.52 6.53
C TYR A 201 5.99 16.32 5.85
N GLN A 202 5.75 17.62 5.61
CA GLN A 202 6.65 18.53 4.91
C GLN A 202 6.99 18.08 3.48
N ILE A 203 6.09 17.30 2.85
CA ILE A 203 6.25 16.84 1.47
C ILE A 203 5.87 17.96 0.50
N LEU A 204 4.87 18.77 0.84
CA LEU A 204 4.41 19.91 0.03
C LEU A 204 5.35 21.14 0.19
N ASP A 205 6.66 20.93 0.08
CA ASP A 205 7.68 21.97 0.29
C ASP A 205 7.88 22.91 -0.93
N GLY A 206 7.34 22.53 -2.09
CA GLY A 206 7.46 23.28 -3.34
C GLY A 206 8.81 23.13 -4.05
N ILE A 207 9.72 22.32 -3.52
CA ILE A 207 11.03 22.02 -4.11
C ILE A 207 10.96 20.69 -4.85
N ASN A 208 10.41 19.67 -4.19
CA ASN A 208 10.38 18.31 -4.69
C ASN A 208 9.28 18.10 -5.74
N LYS A 209 9.55 17.29 -6.76
CA LYS A 209 8.51 16.92 -7.73
C LYS A 209 7.60 15.87 -7.11
N ILE A 210 6.31 16.19 -7.00
CA ILE A 210 5.32 15.32 -6.34
C ILE A 210 4.37 14.77 -7.39
N ARG A 211 4.19 13.45 -7.33
CA ARG A 211 3.28 12.71 -8.21
C ARG A 211 2.26 11.97 -7.38
N ILE A 212 0.98 12.17 -7.67
CA ILE A 212 -0.11 11.46 -7.01
C ILE A 212 -0.68 10.43 -7.99
N ARG A 213 -0.63 9.17 -7.58
CA ARG A 213 -1.05 8.01 -8.36
C ARG A 213 -2.30 7.44 -7.70
N LEU A 214 -3.46 7.70 -8.31
CA LEU A 214 -4.74 7.19 -7.83
C LEU A 214 -4.85 5.74 -8.27
N ALA A 215 -4.70 4.78 -7.35
CA ALA A 215 -4.47 3.37 -7.66
C ALA A 215 -5.54 2.41 -7.10
N TYR A 216 -6.54 2.93 -6.37
CA TYR A 216 -7.67 2.13 -5.89
C TYR A 216 -8.40 1.42 -7.04
N ARG A 217 -8.91 0.21 -6.85
CA ARG A 217 -9.53 -0.56 -7.94
C ARG A 217 -10.85 0.04 -8.41
N GLU A 218 -11.73 0.41 -7.48
CA GLU A 218 -13.10 0.86 -7.73
C GLU A 218 -13.21 2.37 -7.56
N LYS A 219 -12.40 3.10 -8.33
CA LYS A 219 -12.32 4.57 -8.26
C LYS A 219 -13.63 5.20 -8.69
N ASP A 220 -13.96 6.34 -8.10
CA ASP A 220 -15.05 7.17 -8.59
C ASP A 220 -14.75 7.70 -10.01
N GLU A 221 -15.76 7.75 -10.87
CA GLU A 221 -15.62 8.26 -12.24
C GLU A 221 -15.18 9.73 -12.26
N ARG A 222 -15.52 10.49 -11.22
CA ARG A 222 -15.23 11.92 -11.07
C ARG A 222 -14.09 12.19 -10.10
N ILE A 223 -13.25 11.18 -9.83
CA ILE A 223 -12.16 11.27 -8.85
C ILE A 223 -11.23 12.48 -9.08
N LEU A 224 -10.95 12.83 -10.35
CA LEU A 224 -10.14 14.01 -10.67
C LEU A 224 -10.85 15.33 -10.33
N SER A 225 -12.17 15.41 -10.55
CA SER A 225 -12.97 16.57 -10.15
C SER A 225 -13.10 16.67 -8.62
N HIS A 226 -13.17 15.54 -7.93
CA HIS A 226 -13.10 15.50 -6.46
C HIS A 226 -11.73 15.98 -5.96
N PHE A 227 -10.64 15.58 -6.62
CA PHE A 227 -9.29 16.05 -6.31
C PHE A 227 -9.16 17.56 -6.46
N GLN A 228 -9.59 18.12 -7.60
CA GLN A 228 -9.53 19.56 -7.86
C GLN A 228 -10.32 20.36 -6.83
N ARG A 229 -11.54 19.93 -6.49
CA ARG A 229 -12.33 20.55 -5.42
C ARG A 229 -11.68 20.43 -4.05
N GLY A 230 -10.98 19.32 -3.79
CA GLY A 230 -10.17 19.13 -2.59
C GLY A 230 -9.02 20.15 -2.50
N VAL A 231 -8.33 20.41 -3.62
CA VAL A 231 -7.30 21.45 -3.73
C VAL A 231 -7.88 22.84 -3.48
N GLU A 232 -9.00 23.19 -4.13
CA GLU A 232 -9.67 24.48 -3.92
C GLU A 232 -10.09 24.68 -2.48
N LYS A 233 -10.68 23.65 -1.87
CA LYS A 233 -11.11 23.67 -0.47
C LYS A 233 -9.91 23.82 0.47
N TYR A 234 -8.83 23.09 0.24
CA TYR A 234 -7.61 23.18 1.02
C TYR A 234 -6.99 24.59 0.94
N ALA A 235 -6.87 25.14 -0.27
CA ALA A 235 -6.35 26.48 -0.47
C ALA A 235 -7.20 27.55 0.22
N HIS A 236 -8.53 27.43 0.16
CA HIS A 236 -9.44 28.36 0.81
C HIS A 236 -9.40 28.26 2.35
N GLU A 237 -9.42 27.07 2.92
CA GLU A 237 -9.44 26.88 4.38
C GLU A 237 -8.12 27.32 5.05
N TYR A 238 -6.98 27.09 4.39
CA TYR A 238 -5.67 27.49 4.91
C TYR A 238 -5.22 28.89 4.45
N GLY A 239 -6.03 29.60 3.65
CA GLY A 239 -5.73 30.96 3.18
C GLY A 239 -4.47 31.04 2.34
N LEU A 240 -4.22 30.05 1.48
CA LEU A 240 -3.06 30.02 0.60
C LEU A 240 -3.08 31.20 -0.38
N ASP A 241 -1.89 31.71 -0.72
CA ASP A 241 -1.74 32.65 -1.82
C ASP A 241 -1.89 31.95 -3.18
N GLU A 242 -2.01 32.76 -4.25
CA GLU A 242 -2.20 32.25 -5.61
C GLU A 242 -0.99 31.42 -6.09
N GLU A 243 0.22 31.73 -5.63
CA GLU A 243 1.41 30.95 -5.99
C GLU A 243 1.40 29.56 -5.35
N ALA A 244 1.11 29.47 -4.05
CA ALA A 244 1.00 28.21 -3.32
C ALA A 244 -0.16 27.37 -3.85
N LYS A 245 -1.31 28.00 -4.15
CA LYS A 245 -2.43 27.31 -4.80
C LYS A 245 -2.03 26.73 -6.15
N LYS A 246 -1.38 27.52 -7.00
CA LYS A 246 -0.92 27.06 -8.32
C LYS A 246 0.04 25.86 -8.21
N ARG A 247 0.92 25.84 -7.21
CA ARG A 247 1.79 24.67 -6.97
C ARG A 247 1.01 23.40 -6.65
N LEU A 248 -0.11 23.50 -5.93
CA LEU A 248 -0.99 22.35 -5.68
C LEU A 248 -1.74 21.91 -6.94
N GLU A 249 -2.12 22.85 -7.81
CA GLU A 249 -2.73 22.56 -9.10
C GLU A 249 -1.74 21.91 -10.09
N ASP A 250 -0.45 22.25 -9.99
CA ASP A 250 0.64 21.72 -10.82
C ASP A 250 1.15 20.31 -10.38
N LEU A 251 0.53 19.70 -9.37
CA LEU A 251 0.80 18.33 -8.95
C LEU A 251 0.50 17.35 -10.11
N ASP A 252 1.42 16.43 -10.40
CA ASP A 252 1.18 15.40 -11.42
C ASP A 252 0.26 14.30 -10.85
N VAL A 253 -1.03 14.43 -11.14
CA VAL A 253 -2.06 13.50 -10.70
C VAL A 253 -2.47 12.59 -11.86
N LYS A 254 -2.32 11.28 -11.68
CA LYS A 254 -2.68 10.28 -12.70
C LYS A 254 -3.49 9.15 -12.10
N VAL A 255 -4.48 8.70 -12.85
CA VAL A 255 -5.22 7.47 -12.56
C VAL A 255 -4.41 6.27 -13.05
N VAL A 256 -4.06 5.36 -12.13
CA VAL A 256 -3.33 4.13 -12.46
C VAL A 256 -4.32 3.06 -12.92
N SER A 257 -3.97 2.38 -14.01
CA SER A 257 -4.75 1.27 -14.54
C SER A 257 -4.71 0.08 -13.60
N THR A 258 -5.88 -0.49 -13.32
CA THR A 258 -5.97 -1.71 -12.50
C THR A 258 -5.40 -2.89 -13.29
N VAL A 259 -4.47 -3.61 -12.68
CA VAL A 259 -3.89 -4.83 -13.24
C VAL A 259 -4.59 -6.02 -12.60
N LYS A 260 -4.95 -7.02 -13.40
CA LYS A 260 -5.45 -8.31 -12.93
C LYS A 260 -4.68 -9.40 -13.64
N GLU A 261 -4.01 -10.25 -12.88
CA GLU A 261 -3.39 -11.46 -13.42
C GLU A 261 -4.41 -12.59 -13.51
N PHE A 262 -4.35 -13.33 -14.62
CA PHE A 262 -5.15 -14.54 -14.85
C PHE A 262 -4.21 -15.73 -14.92
N PHE A 263 -4.52 -16.77 -14.13
CA PHE A 263 -3.83 -18.04 -14.24
C PHE A 263 -4.59 -18.90 -15.27
N SER A 264 -3.89 -19.35 -16.32
CA SER A 264 -4.43 -20.41 -17.17
C SER A 264 -4.27 -21.75 -16.44
N ALA A 265 -5.39 -22.42 -16.16
CA ALA A 265 -5.40 -23.73 -15.52
C ALA A 265 -4.69 -24.81 -16.36
N GLU A 266 -4.54 -24.60 -17.67
CA GLU A 266 -3.87 -25.53 -18.60
C GLU A 266 -2.40 -25.75 -18.26
N VAL A 267 -1.74 -24.76 -17.63
CA VAL A 267 -0.32 -24.83 -17.27
C VAL A 267 -0.10 -25.54 -15.92
N ILE A 268 -1.14 -25.69 -15.09
CA ILE A 268 -1.05 -26.27 -13.74
C ILE A 268 -1.29 -27.79 -13.77
N SER A 269 -1.88 -28.33 -14.85
CA SER A 269 -2.11 -29.77 -15.03
C SER A 269 -0.82 -30.50 -15.42
N TRP A 270 0.08 -30.64 -14.46
CA TRP A 270 1.02 -31.76 -14.39
C TRP A 270 0.66 -32.59 -13.17
N GLU A 271 -0.47 -33.30 -13.25
CA GLU A 271 -0.64 -34.49 -12.43
C GLU A 271 0.15 -35.63 -13.09
N PRO A 272 1.20 -36.18 -12.44
CA PRO A 272 1.76 -37.44 -12.89
C PRO A 272 0.70 -38.53 -12.65
N LYS A 273 0.36 -39.26 -13.71
CA LYS A 273 -0.42 -40.50 -13.64
C LYS A 273 0.27 -41.54 -12.76
#